data_AF-A0A183M311-F1
#
_entry.id   AF-A0A183M311-F1
#
_cell.length_a   1.000
_cell.length_b   1.000
_cell.length_c   1.000
_cell.angle_alpha   90.00
_cell.angle_beta   90.00
_cell.angle_gamma   90.00
#
_symmetry.space_group_name_H-M   'P 1'
#
loop_
_entity.id
_entity.type
_entity.pdbx_description
1 polymer ?
#
loop_
_entity_poly.entity_id
_entity_poly.type
_entity_poly.pdbx_seq_one_letter_code
_entity_poly.pdbx_strand_id
1 'polypeptide(L)'
;MDGTLQCRFRRRVRPLDTIHQLMDLTSPNAYHLIVTRGVERKKDGFGRPFAGGESVSQRPVVITSPIYGSMTGIIGRGSAIAKTHGCLMVLAWVLCASIGIILARYYKDVWPNSGLLGERVWFQSHRILQGICVGLTCISIILIFIYCEGYSQATAYPYYIHPILGLIVFSLALINPIIALCRCNPAHEYRPWFNWIHFFIGTFAYVLSVPTMMLGLRMPAAGLQLQFINYPLWILIFFVIFQFIIEITLEIHGCFYYRRNKNKRRTYVLEIDQYQAAKRLNNARQPRPP
;
A
#
# COMPACT_ATOMS: atom_id res chain seq x y z
N MET A 1 -35.67 -21.86 5.29
CA MET A 1 -34.89 -22.20 6.49
C MET A 1 -33.94 -23.31 6.06
N ASP A 2 -32.64 -23.11 5.76
CA ASP A 2 -31.65 -22.17 6.32
C ASP A 2 -30.46 -21.89 5.38
N GLY A 3 -30.69 -21.35 4.17
CA GLY A 3 -29.64 -20.68 3.37
C GLY A 3 -28.33 -21.45 3.09
N THR A 4 -28.32 -22.76 3.31
CA THR A 4 -27.11 -23.60 3.30
C THR A 4 -27.12 -24.46 2.05
N LEU A 5 -26.08 -24.31 1.23
CA LEU A 5 -25.76 -25.24 0.16
C LEU A 5 -25.28 -26.54 0.81
N GLN A 6 -26.20 -27.49 1.02
CA GLN A 6 -25.87 -28.78 1.58
C GLN A 6 -25.48 -29.74 0.45
N CYS A 7 -24.19 -30.03 0.32
CA CYS A 7 -23.72 -31.10 -0.55
C CYS A 7 -23.43 -32.31 0.33
N ARG A 8 -24.28 -33.34 0.23
CA ARG A 8 -24.08 -34.62 0.92
C ARG A 8 -23.67 -35.63 -0.14
N PHE A 9 -22.44 -36.15 -0.03
CA PHE A 9 -22.06 -37.34 -0.77
C PHE A 9 -21.77 -38.46 0.22
N ARG A 10 -22.19 -39.67 -0.14
CA ARG A 10 -21.78 -40.90 0.54
C ARG A 10 -21.14 -41.77 -0.52
N ARG A 11 -19.90 -42.16 -0.27
CA ARG A 11 -19.15 -43.09 -1.11
C ARG A 11 -18.85 -44.31 -0.24
N ARG A 12 -19.16 -45.49 -0.75
CA ARG A 12 -18.63 -46.74 -0.22
C ARG A 12 -17.61 -47.30 -1.20
N VAL A 13 -16.57 -47.83 -0.58
CA VAL A 13 -15.35 -48.43 -1.11
C VAL A 13 -15.70 -49.66 -1.95
N ARG A 14 -14.78 -50.14 -2.80
CA ARG A 14 -14.90 -51.50 -3.37
C ARG A 14 -15.24 -52.48 -2.22
N PRO A 15 -16.36 -53.20 -2.22
CA PRO A 15 -16.33 -54.56 -1.71
C PRO A 15 -15.72 -55.40 -2.83
N LEU A 16 -14.73 -56.25 -2.60
CA LEU A 16 -14.60 -57.31 -3.59
C LEU A 16 -15.92 -58.12 -3.49
N ASP A 17 -16.63 -58.17 -4.62
CA ASP A 17 -17.96 -58.75 -4.86
C ASP A 17 -19.21 -57.99 -4.36
N THR A 18 -19.54 -56.89 -5.05
CA THR A 18 -20.95 -56.64 -5.43
C THR A 18 -20.98 -55.98 -6.81
N ILE A 19 -21.13 -56.85 -7.77
CA ILE A 19 -20.84 -56.67 -9.19
C ILE A 19 -22.04 -55.96 -9.86
N HIS A 20 -21.77 -54.83 -10.52
CA HIS A 20 -22.58 -54.14 -11.57
C HIS A 20 -23.36 -52.85 -11.26
N GLN A 21 -23.42 -52.30 -10.05
CA GLN A 21 -24.16 -51.02 -9.82
C GLN A 21 -23.36 -49.87 -9.20
N LEU A 22 -22.10 -50.07 -8.80
CA LEU A 22 -21.27 -49.04 -8.18
C LEU A 22 -19.97 -48.85 -8.98
N MET A 23 -19.75 -47.63 -9.47
CA MET A 23 -18.55 -47.27 -10.23
C MET A 23 -17.41 -46.97 -9.27
N ASP A 24 -16.29 -47.66 -9.45
CA ASP A 24 -15.12 -47.50 -8.59
C ASP A 24 -14.37 -46.20 -8.91
N LEU A 25 -14.38 -45.28 -7.95
CA LEU A 25 -13.72 -43.97 -8.02
C LEU A 25 -12.33 -43.97 -7.33
N THR A 26 -11.70 -45.14 -7.17
CA THR A 26 -10.29 -45.25 -6.76
C THR A 26 -9.36 -45.23 -7.98
N SER A 27 -8.11 -44.81 -7.78
CA SER A 27 -7.08 -44.84 -8.83
C SER A 27 -7.04 -46.24 -9.47
N PRO A 28 -7.07 -46.37 -10.81
CA PRO A 28 -6.86 -45.33 -11.83
C PRO A 28 -8.13 -44.60 -12.32
N ASN A 29 -9.31 -44.96 -11.84
CA ASN A 29 -10.61 -44.49 -12.34
C ASN A 29 -11.11 -43.22 -11.61
N ALA A 30 -10.23 -42.27 -11.28
CA ALA A 30 -10.60 -41.07 -10.54
C ALA A 30 -11.38 -40.08 -11.42
N TYR A 31 -12.68 -39.89 -11.17
CA TYR A 31 -13.50 -38.89 -11.87
C TYR A 31 -13.44 -37.52 -11.18
N HIS A 32 -13.63 -36.46 -11.97
CA HIS A 32 -13.58 -35.07 -11.54
C HIS A 32 -14.92 -34.61 -10.97
N LEU A 33 -14.89 -33.94 -9.82
CA LEU A 33 -16.08 -33.28 -9.26
C LEU A 33 -16.20 -31.86 -9.84
N ILE A 34 -17.31 -31.56 -10.51
CA ILE A 34 -17.60 -30.22 -11.03
C ILE A 34 -18.52 -29.52 -10.05
N VAL A 35 -18.11 -28.35 -9.55
CA VAL A 35 -18.90 -27.54 -8.62
C VAL A 35 -19.32 -26.26 -9.33
N THR A 36 -20.63 -26.00 -9.35
CA THR A 36 -21.20 -24.78 -9.93
C THR A 36 -21.62 -23.84 -8.80
N ARG A 37 -21.22 -22.56 -8.87
CA ARG A 37 -21.54 -21.53 -7.87
C ARG A 37 -22.49 -20.51 -8.50
N GLY A 38 -23.61 -20.17 -7.86
CA GLY A 38 -24.57 -19.16 -8.31
C GLY A 38 -25.36 -18.54 -7.14
N VAL A 39 -26.01 -17.39 -7.37
CA VAL A 39 -26.65 -16.58 -6.31
C VAL A 39 -28.12 -16.96 -6.07
N GLU A 40 -28.77 -17.62 -7.03
CA GLU A 40 -30.16 -18.09 -6.91
C GLU A 40 -30.31 -19.56 -7.31
N ARG A 41 -31.13 -20.29 -6.56
CA ARG A 41 -31.54 -21.68 -6.86
C ARG A 41 -32.70 -21.62 -7.86
N LYS A 42 -32.46 -21.90 -9.14
CA LYS A 42 -33.57 -22.14 -10.09
C LYS A 42 -34.46 -23.26 -9.55
N LYS A 43 -35.78 -23.02 -9.52
CA LYS A 43 -36.77 -23.95 -8.95
C LYS A 43 -36.88 -25.26 -9.73
N ASP A 44 -36.50 -25.24 -11.00
CA ASP A 44 -36.57 -26.40 -11.89
C ASP A 44 -35.15 -26.92 -12.15
N GLY A 45 -34.93 -28.22 -11.90
CA GLY A 45 -33.63 -28.87 -11.71
C GLY A 45 -32.57 -28.65 -12.80
N PHE A 46 -31.30 -28.91 -12.44
CA PHE A 46 -30.05 -28.90 -13.23
C PHE A 46 -30.10 -28.33 -14.67
N GLY A 47 -30.64 -27.13 -14.82
CA GLY A 47 -30.52 -26.34 -16.03
C GLY A 47 -29.21 -25.55 -15.98
N ARG A 48 -28.48 -25.55 -17.10
CA ARG A 48 -27.19 -24.86 -17.33
C ARG A 48 -27.05 -23.59 -16.46
N PRO A 49 -26.09 -23.56 -15.52
CA PRO A 49 -26.07 -22.52 -14.49
C PRO A 49 -25.65 -21.12 -14.98
N PHE A 50 -25.16 -20.98 -16.23
CA PHE A 50 -24.80 -19.69 -16.84
C PHE A 50 -25.06 -19.67 -18.36
N ALA A 51 -25.34 -18.48 -18.91
CA ALA A 51 -25.20 -18.22 -20.34
C ALA A 51 -23.69 -18.12 -20.66
N GLY A 52 -23.13 -19.15 -21.31
CA GLY A 52 -21.72 -19.14 -21.73
C GLY A 52 -20.78 -20.23 -21.16
N GLY A 53 -21.29 -21.36 -20.66
CA GLY A 53 -20.51 -22.60 -20.55
C GLY A 53 -19.76 -22.84 -19.22
N GLU A 54 -19.50 -24.13 -18.96
CA GLU A 54 -18.89 -24.67 -17.74
C GLU A 54 -17.43 -24.23 -17.57
N SER A 55 -17.03 -23.86 -16.35
CA SER A 55 -15.62 -23.66 -16.00
C SER A 55 -15.07 -24.93 -15.35
N VAL A 56 -14.29 -25.70 -16.10
CA VAL A 56 -13.66 -26.96 -15.65
C VAL A 56 -12.17 -26.71 -15.40
N SER A 57 -11.65 -27.21 -14.27
CA SER A 57 -10.21 -27.22 -14.01
C SER A 57 -9.53 -28.17 -15.01
N GLN A 58 -8.51 -27.68 -15.72
CA GLN A 58 -7.70 -28.49 -16.65
C GLN A 58 -6.80 -29.53 -15.94
N ARG A 59 -6.78 -29.56 -14.60
CA ARG A 59 -5.95 -30.46 -13.79
C ARG A 59 -6.77 -31.10 -12.67
N PRO A 60 -6.58 -32.41 -12.37
CA PRO A 60 -7.18 -33.06 -11.21
C PRO A 60 -6.66 -32.43 -9.92
N VAL A 61 -7.56 -32.22 -8.96
CA VAL A 61 -7.26 -31.55 -7.69
C VAL A 61 -7.64 -32.50 -6.55
N VAL A 62 -6.65 -32.88 -5.74
CA VAL A 62 -6.82 -33.83 -4.62
C VAL A 62 -7.41 -33.09 -3.42
N ILE A 63 -8.68 -33.37 -3.10
CA ILE A 63 -9.47 -32.69 -2.05
C ILE A 63 -8.82 -32.77 -0.64
N THR A 64 -7.89 -33.71 -0.43
CA THR A 64 -7.17 -33.89 0.84
C THR A 64 -5.84 -33.13 0.93
N SER A 65 -5.33 -32.59 -0.18
CA SER A 65 -4.22 -31.63 -0.11
C SER A 65 -4.79 -30.27 0.33
N PRO A 66 -4.08 -29.50 1.18
CA PRO A 66 -4.45 -28.12 1.45
C PRO A 66 -4.21 -27.34 0.15
N ILE A 67 -5.15 -27.48 -0.77
CA ILE A 67 -5.22 -26.68 -1.98
C ILE A 67 -5.44 -25.29 -1.47
N TYR A 68 -4.41 -24.49 -1.62
CA TYR A 68 -4.43 -23.06 -1.48
C TYR A 68 -5.74 -22.51 -2.08
N GLY A 69 -6.71 -22.18 -1.21
CA GLY A 69 -8.03 -21.68 -1.61
C GLY A 69 -9.26 -22.58 -1.40
N SER A 70 -9.14 -23.84 -0.99
CA SER A 70 -10.30 -24.69 -0.62
C SER A 70 -10.49 -24.78 0.90
N MET A 71 -10.79 -23.65 1.54
CA MET A 71 -11.34 -23.63 2.91
C MET A 71 -12.84 -23.90 2.85
N THR A 72 -13.24 -25.17 2.82
CA THR A 72 -14.65 -25.60 2.82
C THR A 72 -15.40 -25.33 4.15
N GLY A 73 -14.83 -24.54 5.07
CA GLY A 73 -15.49 -24.05 6.29
C GLY A 73 -15.25 -22.59 6.69
N ILE A 74 -14.46 -21.81 5.92
CA ILE A 74 -14.04 -20.44 6.27
C ILE A 74 -14.40 -19.46 5.12
N ILE A 75 -15.60 -19.60 4.55
CA ILE A 75 -15.98 -18.91 3.30
C ILE A 75 -16.38 -17.42 3.52
N GLY A 76 -16.31 -16.91 4.76
CA GLY A 76 -16.55 -15.49 5.06
C GLY A 76 -15.37 -14.69 5.63
N ARG A 77 -14.35 -15.36 6.20
CA ARG A 77 -13.29 -14.70 6.97
C ARG A 77 -11.94 -14.90 6.26
N GLY A 78 -11.39 -13.83 5.69
CA GLY A 78 -10.03 -13.84 5.13
C GLY A 78 -8.98 -14.25 6.16
N SER A 79 -7.81 -14.69 5.69
CA SER A 79 -6.71 -15.16 6.53
C SER A 79 -6.28 -14.08 7.51
N ALA A 80 -6.15 -14.43 8.80
CA ALA A 80 -5.70 -13.49 9.82
C ALA A 80 -4.31 -12.93 9.47
N ILE A 81 -3.40 -13.76 8.96
CA ILE A 81 -2.05 -13.34 8.56
C ILE A 81 -2.11 -12.37 7.38
N ALA A 82 -2.93 -12.67 6.36
CA ALA A 82 -3.09 -11.78 5.21
C ALA A 82 -3.75 -10.44 5.58
N LYS A 83 -4.70 -10.45 6.53
CA LYS A 83 -5.30 -9.22 7.06
C LYS A 83 -4.29 -8.41 7.86
N THR A 84 -3.50 -9.04 8.72
CA THR A 84 -2.41 -8.37 9.45
C THR A 84 -1.40 -7.75 8.49
N HIS A 85 -1.01 -8.46 7.43
CA HIS A 85 -0.18 -7.90 6.35
C HIS A 85 -0.80 -6.61 5.78
N GLY A 86 -2.09 -6.65 5.41
CA GLY A 86 -2.81 -5.47 4.91
C GLY A 86 -2.86 -4.32 5.92
N CYS A 87 -3.14 -4.59 7.19
CA CYS A 87 -3.16 -3.58 8.25
C CYS A 87 -1.80 -2.91 8.45
N LEU A 88 -0.72 -3.70 8.45
CA LEU A 88 0.64 -3.17 8.56
C LEU A 88 1.01 -2.30 7.34
N MET A 89 0.57 -2.68 6.13
CA MET A 89 0.79 -1.86 4.93
C MET A 89 0.03 -0.53 5.00
N VAL A 90 -1.20 -0.52 5.52
CA VAL A 90 -1.95 0.73 5.74
C VAL A 90 -1.22 1.60 6.77
N LEU A 91 -0.81 1.05 7.92
CA LEU A 91 -0.06 1.81 8.92
C LEU A 91 1.26 2.36 8.38
N ALA A 92 2.00 1.57 7.59
CA ALA A 92 3.25 2.01 6.99
C ALA A 92 3.05 3.15 5.99
N TRP A 93 2.16 2.96 5.01
CA TRP A 93 2.07 3.83 3.84
C TRP A 93 1.06 4.96 3.98
N VAL A 94 -0.10 4.71 4.59
CA VAL A 94 -1.16 5.72 4.79
C VAL A 94 -0.84 6.62 5.99
N LEU A 95 -0.29 6.07 7.07
CA LEU A 95 0.01 6.87 8.27
C LEU A 95 1.46 7.36 8.27
N CYS A 96 2.44 6.44 8.37
CA CYS A 96 3.83 6.83 8.60
C CYS A 96 4.42 7.57 7.40
N ALA A 97 4.28 7.02 6.18
CA ALA A 97 4.87 7.63 4.98
C ALA A 97 4.25 8.99 4.66
N SER A 98 2.91 9.12 4.70
CA SER A 98 2.21 10.39 4.42
C SER A 98 2.63 11.50 5.38
N ILE A 99 2.65 11.25 6.69
CA ILE A 99 3.11 12.23 7.69
C ILE A 99 4.59 12.56 7.47
N GLY A 100 5.42 11.53 7.23
CA GLY A 100 6.86 11.72 6.98
C GLY A 100 7.15 12.59 5.76
N ILE A 101 6.38 12.45 4.67
CA ILE A 101 6.51 13.26 3.45
C ILE A 101 6.08 14.70 3.72
N ILE A 102 4.92 14.92 4.37
CA ILE A 102 4.43 16.27 4.70
C ILE A 102 5.47 17.01 5.55
N LEU A 103 6.00 16.38 6.61
CA LEU A 103 7.01 16.98 7.48
C LEU A 103 8.28 17.38 6.71
N ALA A 104 8.76 16.50 5.85
CA ALA A 104 9.97 16.77 5.07
C ALA A 104 9.77 17.80 3.96
N ARG A 105 8.54 18.07 3.51
CA ARG A 105 8.26 19.10 2.48
C ARG A 105 7.97 20.45 3.09
N TYR A 106 7.07 20.52 4.08
CA TYR A 106 6.45 21.78 4.50
C TYR A 106 6.93 22.30 5.85
N TYR A 107 7.52 21.45 6.70
CA TYR A 107 7.83 21.82 8.10
C TYR A 107 9.32 22.09 8.36
N LYS A 108 10.13 22.25 7.31
CA LYS A 108 11.59 22.46 7.45
C LYS A 108 11.95 23.70 8.28
N ASP A 109 11.19 24.77 8.11
CA ASP A 109 11.48 26.10 8.66
C ASP A 109 10.59 26.47 9.86
N VAL A 110 9.75 25.54 10.33
CA VAL A 110 8.81 25.79 11.44
C VAL A 110 9.53 25.81 12.79
N TRP A 111 10.59 25.02 12.93
CA TRP A 111 11.38 24.92 14.16
C TRP A 111 12.87 25.23 13.93
N PRO A 112 13.22 26.49 13.63
CA PRO A 112 14.60 26.85 13.30
C PRO A 112 15.55 26.75 14.51
N ASN A 113 15.03 26.93 15.73
CA ASN A 113 15.83 26.97 16.97
C ASN A 113 15.63 25.75 17.88
N SER A 114 14.85 24.76 17.44
CA SER A 114 14.59 23.55 18.22
C SER A 114 15.24 22.35 17.54
N GLY A 115 15.95 21.55 18.33
CA GLY A 115 16.48 20.26 17.92
C GLY A 115 15.74 19.12 18.61
N LEU A 116 15.55 18.01 17.91
CA LEU A 116 15.15 16.74 18.50
C LEU A 116 16.33 15.78 18.35
N LEU A 117 16.84 15.22 19.46
CA LEU A 117 18.00 14.30 19.45
C LEU A 117 19.22 14.85 18.69
N GLY A 118 19.52 16.15 18.86
CA GLY A 118 20.71 16.80 18.27
C GLY A 118 20.57 17.21 16.80
N GLU A 119 19.42 16.98 16.17
CA GLU A 119 19.16 17.32 14.77
C GLU A 119 17.88 18.14 14.61
N ARG A 120 17.67 18.76 13.43
CA ARG A 120 16.45 19.55 13.18
C ARG A 120 15.20 18.66 13.36
N VAL A 121 14.18 19.18 14.05
CA VAL A 121 12.96 18.43 14.41
C VAL A 121 12.35 17.73 13.19
N TRP A 122 12.17 18.44 12.07
CA TRP A 122 11.58 17.87 10.85
C TRP A 122 12.39 16.68 10.32
N PHE A 123 13.73 16.75 10.43
CA PHE A 123 14.62 15.74 9.86
C PHE A 123 14.59 14.46 10.70
N GLN A 124 14.59 14.59 12.03
CA GLN A 124 14.48 13.42 12.90
C GLN A 124 13.09 12.80 12.88
N SER A 125 12.03 13.60 12.89
CA SER A 125 10.67 13.07 12.77
C SER A 125 10.48 12.34 11.45
N HIS A 126 10.98 12.88 10.33
CA HIS A 126 10.98 12.19 9.05
C HIS A 126 11.73 10.86 9.11
N ARG A 127 12.95 10.83 9.65
CA ARG A 127 13.75 9.61 9.78
C ARG A 127 13.06 8.54 10.61
N ILE A 128 12.48 8.92 11.75
CA ILE A 128 11.77 7.98 12.63
C ILE A 128 10.55 7.41 11.91
N LEU A 129 9.72 8.25 11.31
CA LEU A 129 8.51 7.81 10.61
C LEU A 129 8.83 6.93 9.40
N GLN A 130 9.84 7.29 8.59
CA GLN A 130 10.25 6.47 7.45
C GLN A 130 10.93 5.16 7.90
N GLY A 131 11.69 5.18 8.99
CA GLY A 131 12.24 3.98 9.60
C GLY A 131 11.15 3.01 10.07
N ILE A 132 10.11 3.52 10.73
CA ILE A 132 8.92 2.74 11.12
C ILE A 132 8.21 2.20 9.88
N CYS A 133 8.00 3.03 8.84
CA CYS A 133 7.39 2.61 7.57
C CYS A 133 8.14 1.41 6.94
N VAL A 134 9.46 1.50 6.82
CA VAL A 134 10.30 0.42 6.29
C VAL A 134 10.23 -0.82 7.17
N GLY A 135 10.32 -0.66 8.50
CA GLY A 135 10.23 -1.78 9.45
C GLY A 135 8.89 -2.52 9.37
N LEU A 136 7.77 -1.78 9.37
CA LEU A 136 6.43 -2.34 9.19
C LEU A 136 6.28 -3.05 7.84
N THR A 137 6.85 -2.47 6.78
CA THR A 137 6.85 -3.08 5.44
C THR A 137 7.63 -4.40 5.44
N CYS A 138 8.81 -4.45 6.06
CA CYS A 138 9.61 -5.68 6.17
C CYS A 138 8.85 -6.78 6.91
N ILE A 139 8.30 -6.47 8.09
CA ILE A 139 7.50 -7.42 8.89
C ILE A 139 6.31 -7.92 8.06
N SER A 140 5.61 -7.00 7.39
CA SER A 140 4.45 -7.31 6.57
C SER A 140 4.78 -8.22 5.38
N ILE A 141 5.91 -7.98 4.68
CA ILE A 141 6.40 -8.85 3.60
C ILE A 141 6.77 -10.23 4.14
N ILE A 142 7.45 -10.32 5.28
CA ILE A 142 7.77 -11.62 5.90
C ILE A 142 6.48 -12.40 6.21
N LEU A 143 5.48 -11.75 6.81
CA LEU A 143 4.20 -12.40 7.12
C LEU A 143 3.48 -12.95 5.88
N ILE A 144 3.47 -12.21 4.76
CA ILE A 144 2.78 -12.69 3.56
C ILE A 144 3.58 -13.79 2.84
N PHE A 145 4.91 -13.78 2.92
CA PHE A 145 5.74 -14.88 2.41
C PHE A 145 5.56 -16.15 3.24
N ILE A 146 5.44 -16.05 4.57
CA ILE A 146 5.10 -17.19 5.44
C ILE A 146 3.72 -17.73 5.07
N TYR A 147 2.73 -16.85 4.90
CA TYR A 147 1.39 -17.26 4.48
C TYR A 147 1.41 -17.98 3.13
N CYS A 148 2.13 -17.45 2.14
CA CYS A 148 2.27 -17.99 0.79
C CYS A 148 3.20 -19.21 0.68
N GLU A 149 3.90 -19.59 1.75
CA GLU A 149 4.98 -20.59 1.74
C GLU A 149 6.05 -20.27 0.65
N GLY A 150 6.31 -18.98 0.43
CA GLY A 150 7.19 -18.47 -0.62
C GLY A 150 6.56 -17.36 -1.46
N TYR A 151 6.91 -17.30 -2.74
CA TYR A 151 6.33 -16.33 -3.67
C TYR A 151 4.90 -16.71 -4.04
N SER A 152 4.04 -15.69 -4.19
CA SER A 152 2.63 -15.87 -4.55
C SER A 152 2.45 -16.62 -5.88
N GLN A 153 1.68 -17.70 -5.85
CA GLN A 153 1.33 -18.50 -7.03
C GLN A 153 0.05 -17.99 -7.74
N ALA A 154 -0.39 -16.77 -7.44
CA ALA A 154 -1.54 -16.17 -8.11
C ALA A 154 -1.22 -15.94 -9.60
N THR A 155 -1.97 -16.57 -10.49
CA THR A 155 -1.79 -16.47 -11.95
C THR A 155 -2.90 -15.71 -12.67
N ALA A 156 -4.10 -15.65 -12.07
CA ALA A 156 -5.24 -14.97 -12.66
C ALA A 156 -5.06 -13.43 -12.61
N TYR A 157 -5.42 -12.76 -13.70
CA TYR A 157 -5.51 -11.30 -13.74
C TYR A 157 -6.69 -10.82 -12.87
N PRO A 158 -6.56 -9.71 -12.10
CA PRO A 158 -5.37 -8.88 -11.89
C PRO A 158 -4.51 -9.31 -10.68
N TYR A 159 -4.76 -10.47 -10.07
CA TYR A 159 -4.17 -10.88 -8.79
C TYR A 159 -2.65 -11.08 -8.83
N TYR A 160 -2.10 -11.53 -9.96
CA TYR A 160 -0.64 -11.71 -10.09
C TYR A 160 0.14 -10.38 -10.08
N ILE A 161 -0.53 -9.25 -10.31
CA ILE A 161 0.10 -7.92 -10.37
C ILE A 161 0.46 -7.43 -8.97
N HIS A 162 -0.37 -7.72 -7.96
CA HIS A 162 -0.16 -7.29 -6.58
C HIS A 162 1.22 -7.69 -6.00
N PRO A 163 1.64 -8.98 -6.04
CA PRO A 163 2.95 -9.37 -5.50
C PRO A 163 4.13 -8.76 -6.28
N ILE A 164 3.98 -8.54 -7.60
CA ILE A 164 5.01 -7.88 -8.43
C ILE A 164 5.19 -6.43 -7.99
N LEU A 165 4.10 -5.66 -7.94
CA LEU A 165 4.15 -4.27 -7.48
C LEU A 165 4.60 -4.17 -6.01
N GLY A 166 4.16 -5.10 -5.16
CA GLY A 166 4.56 -5.19 -3.76
C GLY A 166 6.08 -5.33 -3.60
N LEU A 167 6.72 -6.20 -4.40
CA LEU A 167 8.19 -6.35 -4.38
C LEU A 167 8.92 -5.14 -4.95
N ILE A 168 8.37 -4.48 -5.97
CA ILE A 168 8.93 -3.22 -6.48
C ILE A 168 8.90 -2.14 -5.39
N VAL A 169 7.74 -1.93 -4.77
CA VAL A 169 7.56 -0.98 -3.67
C VAL A 169 8.49 -1.31 -2.50
N PHE A 170 8.58 -2.58 -2.12
CA PHE A 170 9.49 -3.04 -1.06
C PHE A 170 10.96 -2.74 -1.38
N SER A 171 11.40 -3.03 -2.61
CA SER A 171 12.77 -2.77 -3.05
C SER A 171 13.10 -1.27 -3.00
N LEU A 172 12.20 -0.42 -3.51
CA LEU A 172 12.37 1.03 -3.45
C LEU A 172 12.39 1.54 -2.00
N ALA A 173 11.54 0.97 -1.13
CA ALA A 173 11.49 1.31 0.29
C ALA A 173 12.80 0.97 1.03
N LEU A 174 13.53 -0.06 0.62
CA LEU A 174 14.85 -0.42 1.16
C LEU A 174 15.99 0.40 0.54
N ILE A 175 15.93 0.66 -0.76
CA ILE A 175 16.95 1.44 -1.47
C ILE A 175 16.98 2.89 -0.96
N ASN A 176 15.82 3.50 -0.73
CA ASN A 176 15.74 4.90 -0.34
C ASN A 176 16.49 5.26 0.96
N PRO A 177 16.39 4.49 2.07
CA PRO A 177 17.18 4.72 3.27
C PRO A 177 18.66 4.37 3.06
N ILE A 178 19.01 3.38 2.24
CA ILE A 178 20.43 3.09 1.91
C ILE A 178 21.06 4.32 1.24
N ILE A 179 20.36 4.91 0.28
CA ILE A 179 20.80 6.17 -0.35
C ILE A 179 20.93 7.27 0.71
N ALA A 180 19.97 7.36 1.64
CA ALA A 180 20.01 8.32 2.74
C ALA A 180 21.19 8.12 3.72
N LEU A 181 21.76 6.91 3.82
CA LEU A 181 22.99 6.68 4.58
C LEU A 181 24.22 7.22 3.85
N CYS A 182 24.21 7.20 2.51
CA CYS A 182 25.24 7.81 1.66
C CYS A 182 25.11 9.34 1.55
N ARG A 183 24.37 9.97 2.47
CA ARG A 183 24.09 11.40 2.47
C ARG A 183 25.37 12.22 2.66
N CYS A 184 25.72 13.02 1.66
CA CYS A 184 26.85 13.96 1.72
C CYS A 184 26.57 15.20 2.60
N ASN A 185 27.64 15.90 2.99
CA ASN A 185 27.57 17.14 3.79
C ASN A 185 26.66 18.19 3.11
N PRO A 186 25.88 18.99 3.86
CA PRO A 186 25.05 20.06 3.30
C PRO A 186 25.73 21.02 2.30
N ALA A 187 27.03 21.27 2.43
CA ALA A 187 27.79 22.17 1.54
C ALA A 187 28.42 21.47 0.31
N HIS A 188 28.23 20.16 0.15
CA HIS A 188 28.87 19.37 -0.91
C HIS A 188 28.20 19.57 -2.28
N GLU A 189 28.97 19.55 -3.37
CA GLU A 189 28.47 19.76 -4.75
C GLU A 189 27.43 18.71 -5.21
N TYR A 190 27.60 17.45 -4.84
CA TYR A 190 26.62 16.38 -5.12
C TYR A 190 25.35 16.39 -4.25
N ARG A 191 25.20 17.37 -3.33
CA ARG A 191 24.03 17.50 -2.46
C ARG A 191 22.71 17.62 -3.23
N PRO A 192 22.60 18.40 -4.32
CA PRO A 192 21.37 18.49 -5.11
C PRO A 192 21.03 17.17 -5.80
N TRP A 193 22.02 16.44 -6.33
CA TRP A 193 21.82 15.12 -6.94
C TRP A 193 21.30 14.10 -5.94
N PHE A 194 21.92 14.04 -4.75
CA PHE A 194 21.44 13.21 -3.64
C PHE A 194 19.97 13.55 -3.31
N ASN A 195 19.64 14.84 -3.15
CA ASN A 195 18.28 15.25 -2.80
C ASN A 195 17.27 14.84 -3.87
N TRP A 196 17.60 14.99 -5.16
CA TRP A 196 16.72 14.61 -6.26
C TRP A 196 16.51 13.10 -6.35
N ILE A 197 17.58 12.31 -6.25
CA ILE A 197 17.51 10.85 -6.30
C ILE A 197 16.67 10.32 -5.13
N HIS A 198 16.97 10.76 -3.90
CA HIS A 198 16.21 10.38 -2.71
C HIS A 198 14.73 10.79 -2.81
N PHE A 199 14.47 11.99 -3.33
CA PHE A 199 13.12 12.48 -3.55
C PHE A 199 12.35 11.63 -4.57
N PHE A 200 12.94 11.34 -5.72
CA PHE A 200 12.27 10.58 -6.79
C PHE A 200 12.00 9.14 -6.37
N ILE A 201 12.98 8.45 -5.80
CA ILE A 201 12.81 7.06 -5.37
C ILE A 201 11.75 6.97 -4.27
N GLY A 202 11.81 7.86 -3.26
CA GLY A 202 10.81 7.90 -2.19
C GLY A 202 9.40 8.22 -2.70
N THR A 203 9.28 9.20 -3.60
CA THR A 203 7.99 9.59 -4.18
C THR A 203 7.42 8.48 -5.07
N PHE A 204 8.25 7.84 -5.88
CA PHE A 204 7.82 6.76 -6.75
C PHE A 204 7.35 5.54 -5.95
N ALA A 205 8.05 5.17 -4.87
CA ALA A 205 7.61 4.12 -3.95
C ALA A 205 6.25 4.42 -3.32
N TYR A 206 6.05 5.67 -2.87
CA TYR A 206 4.79 6.11 -2.26
C TYR A 206 3.63 6.10 -3.25
N VAL A 207 3.82 6.58 -4.48
CA VAL A 207 2.79 6.56 -5.53
C VAL A 207 2.43 5.11 -5.92
N LEU A 208 3.41 4.22 -6.05
CA LEU A 208 3.16 2.81 -6.37
C LEU A 208 2.52 2.01 -5.23
N SER A 209 2.67 2.43 -3.97
CA SER A 209 2.03 1.74 -2.85
C SER A 209 0.50 1.81 -2.91
N VAL A 210 -0.07 2.90 -3.46
CA VAL A 210 -1.51 3.09 -3.61
C VAL A 210 -2.18 2.01 -4.48
N PRO A 211 -1.84 1.84 -5.78
CA PRO A 211 -2.41 0.77 -6.59
C PRO A 211 -2.07 -0.62 -6.04
N THR A 212 -0.90 -0.79 -5.41
CA THR A 212 -0.53 -2.04 -4.74
C THR A 212 -1.50 -2.41 -3.62
N MET A 213 -1.85 -1.45 -2.76
CA MET A 213 -2.85 -1.63 -1.69
C MET A 213 -4.26 -1.85 -2.25
N MET A 214 -4.65 -1.12 -3.30
CA MET A 214 -5.95 -1.31 -3.96
C MET A 214 -6.11 -2.73 -4.52
N LEU A 215 -5.07 -3.27 -5.15
CA LEU A 215 -5.06 -4.66 -5.61
C LEU A 215 -5.06 -5.64 -4.42
N GLY A 216 -4.31 -5.35 -3.36
CA GLY A 216 -4.25 -6.16 -2.14
C GLY A 216 -5.61 -6.33 -1.44
N LEU A 217 -6.40 -5.26 -1.37
CA LEU A 217 -7.78 -5.30 -0.83
C LEU A 217 -8.71 -6.22 -1.64
N ARG A 218 -8.42 -6.43 -2.93
CA ARG A 218 -9.20 -7.29 -3.84
C ARG A 218 -8.70 -8.74 -3.86
N MET A 219 -7.63 -9.07 -3.14
CA MET A 219 -7.13 -10.44 -3.08
C MET A 219 -8.10 -11.36 -2.31
N PRO A 220 -8.33 -12.61 -2.77
CA PRO A 220 -9.20 -13.56 -2.06
C PRO A 220 -8.78 -13.79 -0.60
N ALA A 221 -7.46 -13.75 -0.33
CA ALA A 221 -6.89 -13.92 1.00
C ALA A 221 -7.33 -12.82 2.00
N ALA A 222 -7.67 -11.61 1.52
CA ALA A 222 -8.18 -10.52 2.36
C ALA A 222 -9.59 -10.84 2.91
N GLY A 223 -10.33 -11.71 2.21
CA GLY A 223 -11.67 -12.16 2.57
C GLY A 223 -12.76 -11.52 1.73
N LEU A 224 -13.91 -12.20 1.67
CA LEU A 224 -15.03 -11.87 0.77
C LEU A 224 -15.53 -10.42 0.93
N GLN A 225 -15.57 -9.93 2.18
CA GLN A 225 -16.01 -8.57 2.47
C GLN A 225 -15.08 -7.51 1.85
N LEU A 226 -13.76 -7.65 2.02
CA LEU A 226 -12.81 -6.70 1.44
C LEU A 226 -12.73 -6.85 -0.09
N GLN A 227 -12.87 -8.08 -0.59
CA GLN A 227 -12.78 -8.37 -2.02
C GLN A 227 -13.96 -7.78 -2.80
N PHE A 228 -15.19 -7.90 -2.31
CA PHE A 228 -16.39 -7.53 -3.07
C PHE A 228 -17.05 -6.24 -2.61
N ILE A 229 -16.90 -5.85 -1.34
CA ILE A 229 -17.52 -4.62 -0.84
C ILE A 229 -16.59 -3.45 -1.16
N ASN A 230 -17.15 -2.42 -1.81
CA ASN A 230 -16.35 -1.30 -2.32
C ASN A 230 -15.95 -0.28 -1.24
N TYR A 231 -16.55 -0.28 -0.05
CA TYR A 231 -16.30 0.76 0.96
C TYR A 231 -14.82 0.90 1.39
N PRO A 232 -14.01 -0.16 1.59
CA PRO A 232 -12.61 0.00 2.00
C PRO A 232 -11.78 0.65 0.90
N LEU A 233 -12.11 0.35 -0.37
CA LEU A 233 -11.49 0.97 -1.52
C LEU A 233 -11.89 2.45 -1.62
N TRP A 234 -13.17 2.79 -1.40
CA TRP A 234 -13.61 4.19 -1.35
C TRP A 234 -12.96 4.99 -0.22
N ILE A 235 -12.74 4.38 0.96
CA ILE A 235 -12.00 5.00 2.06
C ILE A 235 -10.55 5.28 1.64
N LEU A 236 -9.88 4.32 1.00
CA LEU A 236 -8.51 4.50 0.52
C LEU A 236 -8.44 5.61 -0.56
N ILE A 237 -9.37 5.62 -1.51
CA ILE A 237 -9.47 6.68 -2.53
C ILE A 237 -9.71 8.04 -1.86
N PHE A 238 -10.66 8.12 -0.92
CA PHE A 238 -10.92 9.35 -0.18
C PHE A 238 -9.67 9.84 0.55
N PHE A 239 -8.92 8.95 1.20
CA PHE A 239 -7.66 9.30 1.86
C PHE A 239 -6.63 9.86 0.87
N VAL A 240 -6.46 9.22 -0.29
CA VAL A 240 -5.52 9.69 -1.33
C VAL A 240 -5.91 11.08 -1.83
N ILE A 241 -7.21 11.32 -2.08
CA ILE A 241 -7.73 12.64 -2.48
C ILE A 241 -7.50 13.67 -1.36
N PHE A 242 -7.84 13.32 -0.13
CA PHE A 242 -7.64 14.18 1.03
C PHE A 242 -6.17 14.57 1.20
N GLN A 243 -5.26 13.61 1.13
CA GLN A 243 -3.83 13.83 1.19
C GLN A 243 -3.35 14.76 0.08
N PHE A 244 -3.83 14.56 -1.15
CA PHE A 244 -3.49 15.43 -2.28
C PHE A 244 -4.00 16.86 -2.08
N ILE A 245 -5.22 17.04 -1.56
CA ILE A 245 -5.76 18.37 -1.22
C ILE A 245 -4.92 19.05 -0.14
N ILE A 246 -4.50 18.32 0.89
CA ILE A 246 -3.62 18.84 1.95
C ILE A 246 -2.29 19.29 1.37
N GLU A 247 -1.65 18.48 0.52
CA GLU A 247 -0.39 18.83 -0.14
C GLU A 247 -0.54 20.07 -1.02
N ILE A 248 -1.60 20.16 -1.84
CA ILE A 248 -1.89 21.36 -2.64
C ILE A 248 -2.08 22.58 -1.74
N THR A 249 -2.86 22.45 -0.67
CA THR A 249 -3.15 23.56 0.24
C THR A 249 -1.87 24.06 0.91
N LEU A 250 -1.01 23.15 1.37
CA LEU A 250 0.28 23.49 1.98
C LEU A 250 1.25 24.07 0.95
N GLU A 251 1.24 23.61 -0.29
CA GLU A 251 2.07 24.15 -1.38
C GLU A 251 1.64 25.58 -1.73
N ILE A 252 0.33 25.82 -1.87
CA ILE A 252 -0.25 27.16 -2.10
C ILE A 252 0.12 28.09 -0.94
N HIS A 253 -0.07 27.63 0.30
CA HIS A 253 0.30 28.40 1.49
C HIS A 253 1.80 28.72 1.53
N GLY A 254 2.64 27.73 1.22
CA GLY A 254 4.10 27.89 1.11
C GLY A 254 4.50 28.90 0.04
N CYS A 255 3.84 28.89 -1.12
CA CYS A 255 4.05 29.86 -2.19
C CYS A 255 3.68 31.28 -1.76
N PHE A 256 2.53 31.45 -1.10
CA PHE A 256 2.12 32.75 -0.56
C PHE A 256 3.07 33.25 0.53
N TYR A 257 3.48 32.37 1.44
CA TYR A 257 4.43 32.68 2.49
C TYR A 257 5.78 33.11 1.91
N TYR A 258 6.32 32.34 0.96
CA TYR A 258 7.56 32.65 0.25
C TYR A 258 7.48 33.99 -0.49
N ARG A 259 6.40 34.24 -1.24
CA ARG A 259 6.19 35.50 -1.95
C ARG A 259 6.11 36.70 -0.99
N ARG A 260 5.39 36.55 0.13
CA ARG A 260 5.27 37.60 1.15
C ARG A 260 6.62 37.90 1.79
N ASN A 261 7.39 36.88 2.16
CA ASN A 261 8.70 37.06 2.77
C ASN A 261 9.74 37.62 1.79
N LYS A 262 9.70 37.20 0.52
CA LYS A 262 10.54 37.79 -0.54
C LYS A 262 10.27 39.29 -0.69
N ASN A 263 8.99 39.69 -0.67
CA ASN A 263 8.62 41.10 -0.73
C ASN A 263 9.12 41.86 0.51
N LYS A 264 8.90 41.34 1.72
CA LYS A 264 9.42 41.95 2.96
C LYS A 264 10.95 42.12 2.94
N ARG A 265 11.69 41.09 2.52
CA ARG A 265 13.16 41.15 2.41
C ARG A 265 13.60 42.21 1.40
N ARG A 266 12.90 42.33 0.27
CA ARG A 266 13.18 43.37 -0.73
C ARG A 266 12.92 44.77 -0.17
N THR A 267 11.80 44.96 0.53
CA THR A 267 11.47 46.24 1.20
C THR A 267 12.54 46.60 2.24
N TYR A 268 12.93 45.67 3.09
CA TYR A 268 13.98 45.89 4.10
C TYR A 268 15.33 46.27 3.49
N VAL A 269 15.74 45.59 2.40
CA VAL A 269 16.98 45.95 1.69
C VAL A 269 16.90 47.36 1.10
N LEU A 270 15.76 47.73 0.50
CA LEU A 270 15.54 49.08 -0.02
C LEU A 270 15.58 50.15 1.09
N GLU A 271 14.96 49.89 2.24
CA GLU A 271 15.00 50.78 3.41
C GLU A 271 16.44 50.96 3.93
N ILE A 272 17.24 49.89 3.96
CA ILE A 272 18.66 49.97 4.33
C ILE A 272 19.46 50.79 3.31
N ASP A 273 19.27 50.56 2.02
CA ASP A 273 20.00 51.28 0.97
C ASP A 273 19.68 52.78 1.00
N GLN A 274 18.40 53.14 1.20
CA GLN A 274 17.96 54.52 1.38
C GLN A 274 18.56 55.15 2.64
N TYR A 275 18.56 54.43 3.77
CA TYR A 275 19.19 54.87 5.00
C TYR A 275 20.69 55.16 4.82
N GLN A 276 21.41 54.26 4.12
CA GLN A 276 22.84 54.46 3.85
C GLN A 276 23.10 55.65 2.93
N ALA A 277 22.28 55.86 1.91
CA ALA A 277 22.37 57.02 1.02
C ALA A 277 22.13 58.34 1.77
N ALA A 278 21.09 58.40 2.61
CA ALA A 278 20.78 59.58 3.43
C ALA A 278 21.89 59.93 4.42
N LYS A 279 22.48 58.90 5.06
CA LYS A 279 23.61 59.08 5.98
C LYS A 279 24.85 59.66 5.28
N ARG A 280 25.12 59.27 4.03
CA ARG A 280 26.23 59.81 3.23
C ARG A 280 26.02 61.28 2.83
N LEU A 281 24.78 61.68 2.57
CA LEU A 281 24.45 63.03 2.12
C LEU A 281 24.36 64.06 3.25
N ASN A 282 23.75 63.70 4.40
CA ASN A 282 23.36 64.70 5.40
C ASN A 282 24.18 64.71 6.69
N ASN A 283 25.18 63.83 6.86
CA ASN A 283 25.95 63.68 8.11
C ASN A 283 25.07 63.59 9.39
N ALA A 284 23.78 63.28 9.24
CA ALA A 284 22.77 63.38 10.27
C ALA A 284 22.43 62.01 10.84
N ARG A 285 22.24 61.97 12.16
CA ARG A 285 21.85 60.79 12.94
C ARG A 285 20.37 60.46 12.70
N GLN A 286 20.04 59.88 11.55
CA GLN A 286 18.74 59.22 11.42
C GLN A 286 18.79 57.87 12.16
N PRO A 287 17.72 57.50 12.89
CA PRO A 287 17.61 56.18 13.50
C PRO A 287 17.53 55.12 12.41
N ARG A 288 18.26 54.01 12.61
CA ARG A 288 18.26 52.87 11.68
C ARG A 288 16.85 52.29 11.62
N PRO A 289 16.33 51.91 10.44
CA PRO A 289 15.07 51.17 10.37
C PRO A 289 15.16 49.89 11.22
N PRO A 290 14.08 49.53 11.95
CA PRO A 290 14.04 48.37 12.83
C PRO A 290 14.23 47.04 12.09
#